data_AF-A0A5K1GFB4-F1
#
_entry.id   AF-A0A5K1GFB4-F1
#
_cell.length_a   1.000
_cell.length_b   1.000
_cell.length_c   1.000
_cell.angle_alpha   90.00
_cell.angle_beta   90.00
_cell.angle_gamma   90.00
#
_symmetry.space_group_name_H-M   'P 1'
#
loop_
_entity.id
_entity.type
_entity.pdbx_description
1 polymer ?
#
loop_
_entity_poly.entity_id
_entity_poly.type
_entity_poly.pdbx_seq_one_letter_code
_entity_poly.pdbx_strand_id
1 'polypeptide(L)' 'VHKPKTKFCQSCGGQTKLVVPEGEEKLRAVCTLCNKIYYENPKM' A
#
# COMPACT_ATOMS: atom_id res chain seq x y z
N VAL A 1 -13.88 -5.20 11.65
CA VAL A 1 -13.03 -6.02 10.75
C VAL A 1 -11.65 -5.38 10.68
N HIS A 2 -10.69 -5.90 11.43
CA HIS A 2 -9.30 -5.44 11.35
C HIS A 2 -8.73 -5.84 9.99
N LYS A 3 -8.63 -4.89 9.06
CA LYS A 3 -7.87 -5.10 7.83
C LYS A 3 -6.40 -5.30 8.23
N PRO A 4 -5.79 -6.46 7.95
CA PRO A 4 -4.37 -6.61 8.19
C PRO A 4 -3.63 -5.62 7.28
N LYS A 5 -2.82 -4.73 7.87
CA LYS A 5 -1.86 -3.88 7.15
C LYS A 5 -1.10 -4.77 6.17
N THR A 6 -1.34 -4.57 4.89
CA THR A 6 -0.84 -5.47 3.85
C THR A 6 0.67 -5.26 3.74
N LYS A 7 1.46 -6.12 4.39
CA LYS A 7 2.93 -6.13 4.36
C LYS A 7 3.50 -6.73 3.07
N PHE A 8 2.64 -7.36 2.28
CA PHE A 8 2.99 -8.07 1.05
C PHE A 8 2.01 -7.72 -0.06
N CYS A 9 2.49 -7.69 -1.29
CA CYS A 9 1.73 -7.37 -2.49
C CYS A 9 0.84 -8.55 -2.85
N GLN A 10 -0.48 -8.33 -2.90
CA GLN A 10 -1.45 -9.36 -3.31
C GLN A 10 -1.30 -9.79 -4.78
N SER A 11 -0.57 -9.04 -5.59
CA SER A 11 -0.38 -9.33 -7.03
C SER A 11 0.88 -10.15 -7.33
N CYS A 12 1.94 -10.03 -6.53
CA CYS A 12 3.23 -10.67 -6.82
C CYS A 12 3.90 -11.32 -5.60
N GLY A 13 3.34 -11.17 -4.38
CA GLY A 13 3.92 -11.67 -3.14
C GLY A 13 5.10 -10.83 -2.58
N GLY A 14 5.56 -9.81 -3.31
CA GLY A 14 6.67 -8.95 -2.90
C GLY A 14 6.38 -8.09 -1.68
N GLN A 15 7.41 -7.66 -0.95
CA GLN A 15 7.23 -6.74 0.17
C GLN A 15 6.64 -5.40 -0.28
N THR A 16 5.79 -4.82 0.55
CA THR A 16 5.24 -3.48 0.38
C THR A 16 5.85 -2.53 1.40
N LYS A 17 6.08 -1.29 0.99
CA LYS A 17 6.55 -0.18 1.84
C LYS A 17 5.48 0.89 1.88
N LEU A 18 5.30 1.51 3.05
CA LEU A 18 4.42 2.67 3.21
C LEU A 18 5.23 3.92 2.85
N VAL A 19 4.84 4.59 1.79
CA VAL A 19 5.46 5.85 1.33
C VAL A 19 4.38 6.91 1.16
N VAL A 20 4.73 8.18 1.35
CA VAL A 20 3.88 9.31 0.98
C VAL A 20 4.31 9.75 -0.42
N PRO A 21 3.50 9.55 -1.47
CA PRO A 21 3.80 10.07 -2.79
C PRO A 21 3.88 11.60 -2.78
N GLU A 22 4.72 12.17 -3.63
CA GLU A 22 4.82 13.62 -3.78
C GLU A 22 3.48 14.21 -4.23
N GLY A 23 2.96 15.17 -3.47
CA GLY A 23 1.62 15.76 -3.69
C GLY A 23 0.47 15.04 -2.98
N GLU A 24 0.73 13.99 -2.21
CA GLU A 24 -0.26 13.36 -1.32
C GLU A 24 0.09 13.60 0.15
N GLU A 25 -0.94 13.62 1.02
CA GLU A 25 -0.76 13.73 2.48
C GLU A 25 -0.91 12.39 3.20
N LYS A 26 -1.21 11.31 2.45
CA LYS A 26 -1.56 10.01 2.99
C LYS A 26 -0.52 8.96 2.62
N LEU A 27 -0.21 8.10 3.59
CA LEU A 27 0.64 6.93 3.37
C LEU A 27 -0.04 5.94 2.42
N ARG A 28 0.69 5.52 1.40
CA ARG A 28 0.28 4.50 0.43
C ARG A 28 1.19 3.29 0.56
N ALA A 29 0.60 2.10 0.48
CA ALA A 29 1.38 0.87 0.41
C ALA A 29 1.82 0.65 -1.05
N VAL A 30 3.12 0.74 -1.29
CA VAL A 30 3.73 0.56 -2.61
C VAL A 30 4.57 -0.71 -2.59
N CYS A 31 4.36 -1.60 -3.55
CA CYS A 31 5.17 -2.81 -3.69
C CYS A 31 6.57 -2.46 -4.19
N THR A 32 7.61 -3.02 -3.57
CA THR A 32 9.01 -2.80 -3.99
C THR A 32 9.46 -3.68 -5.15
N LEU A 33 8.64 -4.65 -5.56
CA LEU A 33 8.96 -5.54 -6.68
C LEU A 33 8.23 -5.14 -7.96
N CYS A 34 6.91 -4.95 -7.90
CA CYS A 34 6.10 -4.63 -9.07
C CYS A 34 5.62 -3.17 -9.11
N ASN A 35 6.04 -2.34 -8.16
CA ASN A 35 5.69 -0.92 -8.04
C ASN A 35 4.18 -0.63 -8.01
N LYS A 36 3.36 -1.62 -7.67
CA LYS A 36 1.91 -1.46 -7.55
C LYS A 36 1.56 -0.66 -6.29
N ILE A 37 0.75 0.38 -6.46
CA ILE A 37 0.28 1.26 -5.41
C ILE A 37 -1.09 0.78 -4.92
N TYR A 38 -1.22 0.58 -3.62
CA TYR A 38 -2.47 0.19 -2.98
C TYR A 38 -3.08 1.38 -2.23
N TYR A 39 -4.24 1.80 -2.70
CA TYR A 39 -5.01 2.87 -2.10
C TYR A 39 -5.90 2.28 -1.00
N GLU A 40 -5.61 2.61 0.25
CA GLU A 40 -6.61 2.42 1.31
C GLU A 40 -7.67 3.49 1.15
N ASN A 41 -8.86 3.09 0.70
CA ASN A 41 -10.03 3.94 0.79
C ASN A 41 -10.42 4.01 2.28
N PRO A 42 -10.34 5.20 2.94
CA PRO A 42 -10.89 5.35 4.28
C PRO A 42 -12.38 5.06 4.18
N LYS A 43 -12.77 3.86 4.62
CA LYS A 43 -14.20 3.53 4.69
C LYS A 43 -14.82 4.46 5.73
N MET A 44 -15.83 5.21 5.30
CA MET A 44 -16.81 5.86 6.20
C MET A 44 -17.56 4.80 6.99
#